data_AF-A0A2H6AU96-F1
#
_entry.id   AF-A0A2H6AU96-F1
#
_cell.length_a   1.000
_cell.length_b   1.000
_cell.length_c   1.000
_cell.angle_alpha   90.00
_cell.angle_beta   90.00
_cell.angle_gamma   90.00
#
_symmetry.space_group_name_H-M   'P 1'
#
loop_
_entity.id
_entity.type
_entity.pdbx_description
1 polymer ?
#
loop_
_entity_poly.entity_id
_entity_poly.type
_entity_poly.pdbx_seq_one_letter_code
_entity_poly.pdbx_strand_id
1 'polypeptide(L)'
;MSAPTTLSLHLLLAVPPHNMNRDEDGRPKTVVFGEVLRGRISSQARKRALRFFPDFPEGLRAVRTRELGIAVYRRLKGAGFDEDLAKWAALAVNAAAGESVKFPSLENEDKQKDANKQKDAKKREVEREQDLRSPQGLVVSQRELRSLEEKLARLLAGEKSKQAVKAWVEDLKENGLLCRDEIDLDIALFGRMVAARPEFNVEAAASVAHALTTHAFAVEADYFSAGEELNMLGETGAAITSYAFFGAGVYYQHASLHLPLFRDNLSKGRPPERVEELVDEGVRLLLRGLAFALPGGKRGAFAHHSPAVFALADLDSGPALNLATAFLEPVRADEDRDLASASIERLRCFHTALRRSYGLDGTSFVFNAWPPARAGNEPPEGEFWTWKAFEDAVAAAVRSAEA
;
A
#
# COMPACT_ATOMS: atom_id res chain seq x y z
N MET A 1 33.74 4.14 6.81
CA MET A 1 32.36 4.65 6.69
C MET A 1 31.44 3.54 7.21
N SER A 2 30.36 3.89 7.91
CA SER A 2 29.37 2.89 8.36
C SER A 2 28.65 2.29 7.14
N ALA A 3 28.24 1.03 7.23
CA ALA A 3 27.43 0.41 6.16
C ALA A 3 26.15 1.23 5.95
N PRO A 4 25.72 1.48 4.70
CA PRO A 4 24.54 2.30 4.46
C PRO A 4 23.29 1.57 4.98
N THR A 5 22.44 2.31 5.68
CA THR A 5 21.28 1.78 6.39
C THR A 5 19.97 2.16 5.73
N THR A 6 19.99 3.19 4.87
CA THR A 6 18.77 3.80 4.33
C THR A 6 18.90 4.02 2.83
N LEU A 7 17.87 3.58 2.10
CA LEU A 7 17.64 3.93 0.70
C LEU A 7 16.55 5.00 0.63
N SER A 8 16.90 6.22 0.23
CA SER A 8 15.94 7.31 -0.01
C SER A 8 15.64 7.45 -1.49
N LEU A 9 14.36 7.58 -1.85
CA LEU A 9 13.87 7.63 -3.21
C LEU A 9 13.09 8.93 -3.43
N HIS A 10 13.43 9.63 -4.51
CA HIS A 10 12.87 10.91 -4.91
C HIS A 10 12.47 10.84 -6.37
N LEU A 11 11.19 10.91 -6.68
CA LEU A 11 10.69 10.80 -8.04
C LEU A 11 9.89 12.03 -8.44
N LEU A 12 10.01 12.43 -9.70
CA LEU A 12 9.12 13.40 -10.33
C LEU A 12 8.27 12.68 -11.38
N LEU A 13 6.96 12.85 -11.27
CA LEU A 13 5.97 12.29 -12.18
C LEU A 13 5.26 13.44 -12.89
N ALA A 14 5.45 13.60 -14.19
CA ALA A 14 4.67 14.52 -15.01
C ALA A 14 3.36 13.82 -15.38
N VAL A 15 2.26 14.17 -14.71
CA VAL A 15 0.98 13.48 -14.87
C VAL A 15 0.01 14.34 -15.69
N PRO A 16 -0.59 13.81 -16.77
CA PRO A 16 -1.61 14.49 -17.58
C PRO A 16 -2.89 14.72 -16.77
N PRO A 17 -3.92 15.39 -17.34
CA PRO A 17 -5.20 15.57 -16.68
C PRO A 17 -5.72 14.29 -16.02
N HIS A 18 -6.03 14.37 -14.73
CA HIS A 18 -6.43 13.21 -13.95
C HIS A 18 -7.34 13.56 -12.77
N ASN A 19 -8.02 12.53 -12.26
CA ASN A 19 -8.64 12.55 -10.92
C ASN A 19 -8.40 11.22 -10.19
N MET A 20 -7.12 10.84 -10.11
CA MET A 20 -6.68 9.55 -9.58
C MET A 20 -6.90 9.37 -8.08
N ASN A 21 -6.92 10.47 -7.32
CA ASN A 21 -7.17 10.47 -5.89
C ASN A 21 -8.06 11.66 -5.50
N ARG A 22 -9.30 11.35 -5.11
CA ARG A 22 -10.35 12.34 -4.80
C ARG A 22 -10.85 12.30 -3.36
N ASP A 23 -11.48 13.39 -2.94
CA ASP A 23 -12.25 13.49 -1.71
C ASP A 23 -13.70 12.99 -1.89
N GLU A 24 -14.54 13.24 -0.89
CA GLU A 24 -15.94 12.80 -0.83
C GLU A 24 -16.82 13.53 -1.86
N ASP A 25 -16.45 14.77 -2.22
CA ASP A 25 -17.14 15.59 -3.23
C ASP A 25 -16.66 15.30 -4.66
N GLY A 26 -15.74 14.34 -4.82
CA GLY A 26 -15.19 13.95 -6.11
C GLY A 26 -14.12 14.89 -6.64
N ARG A 27 -13.62 15.84 -5.85
CA ARG A 27 -12.53 16.75 -6.24
C ARG A 27 -11.17 16.10 -6.06
N PRO A 28 -10.17 16.39 -6.91
CA PRO A 28 -8.80 15.98 -6.67
C PRO A 28 -8.35 16.44 -5.27
N LYS A 29 -7.72 15.54 -4.51
CA LYS A 29 -7.20 15.90 -3.19
C LYS A 29 -6.12 16.98 -3.33
N THR A 30 -6.18 18.00 -2.50
CA THR A 30 -5.18 19.08 -2.47
C THR A 30 -4.59 19.25 -1.07
N VAL A 31 -3.55 20.09 -0.97
CA VAL A 31 -2.94 20.57 0.26
C VAL A 31 -2.37 21.97 0.04
N VAL A 32 -2.37 22.83 1.04
CA VAL A 32 -1.63 24.10 0.99
C VAL A 32 -0.18 23.82 1.39
N PHE A 33 0.77 24.15 0.51
CA PHE A 33 2.20 24.03 0.80
C PHE A 33 2.95 25.15 0.08
N GLY A 34 3.65 25.97 0.86
CA GLY A 34 4.28 27.18 0.32
C GLY A 34 3.28 28.22 -0.14
N GLU A 35 2.25 28.46 0.68
CA GLU A 35 1.18 29.45 0.45
C GLU A 35 0.28 29.24 -0.78
N VAL A 36 0.50 28.18 -1.56
CA VAL A 36 -0.35 27.83 -2.72
C VAL A 36 -0.97 26.45 -2.56
N LEU A 37 -2.09 26.24 -3.25
CA LEU A 37 -2.69 24.91 -3.39
C LEU A 37 -1.79 24.01 -4.24
N ARG A 38 -1.58 22.79 -3.76
CA ARG A 38 -0.88 21.70 -4.45
C ARG A 38 -1.83 20.54 -4.67
N GLY A 39 -1.71 19.88 -5.81
CA GLY A 39 -2.34 18.58 -6.02
C GLY A 39 -1.68 17.59 -5.08
N ARG A 40 -2.45 16.72 -4.43
CA ARG A 40 -1.95 15.75 -3.45
C ARG A 40 -2.42 14.36 -3.80
N ILE A 41 -1.48 13.42 -3.92
CA ILE A 41 -1.79 11.99 -3.96
C ILE A 41 -1.45 11.40 -2.59
N SER A 42 -2.44 10.80 -1.95
CA SER A 42 -2.29 10.30 -0.60
C SER A 42 -1.35 9.09 -0.51
N SER A 43 -0.57 9.01 0.57
CA SER A 43 0.40 7.92 0.78
C SER A 43 -0.29 6.56 0.77
N GLN A 44 -1.49 6.44 1.31
CA GLN A 44 -2.31 5.22 1.25
C GLN A 44 -2.71 4.84 -0.18
N ALA A 45 -3.04 5.82 -1.04
CA ALA A 45 -3.37 5.55 -2.43
C ALA A 45 -2.14 5.08 -3.22
N ARG A 46 -0.96 5.68 -2.95
CA ARG A 46 0.32 5.25 -3.50
C ARG A 46 0.71 3.85 -3.02
N LYS A 47 0.69 3.59 -1.71
CA LYS A 47 0.93 2.26 -1.13
C LYS A 47 -0.05 1.20 -1.68
N ARG A 48 -1.31 1.56 -1.88
CA ARG A 48 -2.27 0.65 -2.51
C ARG A 48 -1.92 0.41 -3.99
N ALA A 49 -1.54 1.42 -4.75
CA ALA A 49 -1.11 1.24 -6.14
C ALA A 49 0.11 0.31 -6.22
N LEU A 50 1.11 0.51 -5.34
CA LEU A 50 2.28 -0.36 -5.20
C LEU A 50 1.89 -1.82 -4.95
N ARG A 51 1.04 -2.09 -3.95
CA ARG A 51 0.59 -3.45 -3.58
C ARG A 51 -0.16 -4.18 -4.70
N PHE A 52 -0.76 -3.46 -5.64
CA PHE A 52 -1.51 -4.02 -6.75
C PHE A 52 -0.81 -3.79 -8.10
N PHE A 53 0.47 -3.43 -8.07
CA PHE A 53 1.29 -3.33 -9.26
C PHE A 53 1.48 -4.75 -9.87
N PRO A 54 1.47 -4.92 -11.20
CA PRO A 54 1.61 -6.24 -11.82
C PRO A 54 2.87 -6.98 -11.43
N ASP A 55 3.99 -6.29 -11.23
CA ASP A 55 5.27 -6.91 -10.81
C ASP A 55 5.30 -7.23 -9.31
N PHE A 56 4.21 -7.01 -8.56
CA PHE A 56 4.16 -7.41 -7.16
C PHE A 56 4.21 -8.94 -7.08
N PRO A 57 5.17 -9.54 -6.35
CA PRO A 57 5.38 -10.99 -6.36
C PRO A 57 4.14 -11.75 -5.89
N GLU A 58 3.75 -12.76 -6.66
CA GLU A 58 2.63 -13.62 -6.31
C GLU A 58 2.91 -14.38 -5.01
N GLY A 59 1.89 -14.57 -4.18
CA GLY A 59 2.04 -15.30 -2.92
C GLY A 59 2.83 -14.57 -1.82
N LEU A 60 3.24 -13.31 -2.04
CA LEU A 60 3.93 -12.46 -1.04
C LEU A 60 3.18 -11.17 -0.73
N ARG A 61 1.86 -11.14 -1.00
CA ARG A 61 0.98 -10.01 -0.73
C ARG A 61 -0.11 -10.40 0.27
N ALA A 62 -0.08 -9.80 1.45
CA ALA A 62 -1.09 -10.03 2.46
C ALA A 62 -2.49 -9.63 2.00
N VAL A 63 -3.50 -10.36 2.46
CA VAL A 63 -4.91 -10.02 2.23
C VAL A 63 -5.37 -9.06 3.31
N ARG A 64 -5.88 -7.91 2.89
CA ARG A 64 -6.55 -6.96 3.79
C ARG A 64 -8.06 -7.11 3.62
N THR A 65 -8.74 -7.61 4.63
CA THR A 65 -10.16 -7.98 4.51
C THR A 65 -10.93 -7.75 5.80
N ARG A 66 -12.24 -7.60 5.69
CA ARG A 66 -13.19 -7.67 6.81
C ARG A 66 -14.04 -8.94 6.74
N GLU A 67 -13.80 -9.79 5.77
CA GLU A 67 -14.73 -10.85 5.33
C GLU A 67 -14.13 -12.26 5.47
N LEU A 68 -13.05 -12.40 6.25
CA LEU A 68 -12.39 -13.69 6.47
C LEU A 68 -13.36 -14.72 7.06
N GLY A 69 -14.09 -14.36 8.11
CA GLY A 69 -15.13 -15.20 8.70
C GLY A 69 -16.26 -15.53 7.72
N ILE A 70 -16.70 -14.57 6.89
CA ILE A 70 -17.73 -14.81 5.86
C ILE A 70 -17.28 -15.88 4.85
N ALA A 71 -16.02 -15.82 4.40
CA ALA A 71 -15.48 -16.81 3.48
C ALA A 71 -15.51 -18.22 4.09
N VAL A 72 -15.18 -18.36 5.37
CA VAL A 72 -15.24 -19.64 6.11
C VAL A 72 -16.68 -20.11 6.29
N TYR A 73 -17.58 -19.22 6.71
CA TYR A 73 -19.02 -19.51 6.86
C TYR A 73 -19.61 -20.10 5.57
N ARG A 74 -19.38 -19.44 4.42
CA ARG A 74 -19.90 -19.89 3.13
C ARG A 74 -19.36 -21.27 2.75
N ARG A 75 -18.06 -21.54 2.99
CA ARG A 75 -17.46 -22.86 2.74
C ARG A 75 -18.09 -23.95 3.62
N LEU A 76 -18.28 -23.69 4.92
CA LEU A 76 -18.91 -24.64 5.84
C LEU A 76 -20.39 -24.90 5.50
N LYS A 77 -21.18 -23.85 5.24
CA LYS A 77 -22.58 -23.98 4.81
C LYS A 77 -22.70 -24.74 3.50
N GLY A 78 -21.86 -24.44 2.50
CA GLY A 78 -21.85 -25.14 1.22
C GLY A 78 -21.50 -26.63 1.35
N ALA A 79 -20.72 -26.99 2.37
CA ALA A 79 -20.43 -28.38 2.72
C ALA A 79 -21.52 -29.04 3.59
N GLY A 80 -22.59 -28.34 3.96
CA GLY A 80 -23.71 -28.88 4.73
C GLY A 80 -23.51 -28.92 6.25
N PHE A 81 -22.62 -28.08 6.80
CA PHE A 81 -22.56 -27.86 8.24
C PHE A 81 -23.80 -27.11 8.74
N ASP A 82 -24.17 -27.37 10.00
CA ASP A 82 -25.19 -26.60 10.70
C ASP A 82 -24.87 -25.10 10.71
N GLU A 83 -25.91 -24.28 10.66
CA GLU A 83 -25.76 -22.84 10.54
C GLU A 83 -25.08 -22.18 11.72
N ASP A 84 -25.47 -22.56 12.93
CA ASP A 84 -24.94 -21.95 14.16
C ASP A 84 -23.51 -22.39 14.38
N LEU A 85 -23.17 -23.64 14.02
CA LEU A 85 -21.79 -24.11 13.99
C LEU A 85 -20.93 -23.34 12.98
N ALA A 86 -21.45 -23.09 11.78
CA ALA A 86 -20.73 -22.32 10.77
C ALA A 86 -20.52 -20.86 11.18
N LYS A 87 -21.54 -20.21 11.77
CA LYS A 87 -21.43 -18.85 12.33
C LYS A 87 -20.38 -18.80 13.44
N TRP A 88 -20.39 -19.78 14.34
CA TRP A 88 -19.43 -19.87 15.42
C TRP A 88 -17.99 -20.00 14.92
N ALA A 89 -17.74 -20.92 13.99
CA ALA A 89 -16.45 -21.10 13.35
C ALA A 89 -15.97 -19.82 12.64
N ALA A 90 -16.86 -19.11 11.94
CA ALA A 90 -16.54 -17.85 11.27
C ALA A 90 -16.10 -16.75 12.25
N LEU A 91 -16.80 -16.60 13.37
CA LEU A 91 -16.42 -15.64 14.42
C LEU A 91 -15.10 -16.03 15.09
N ALA A 92 -14.85 -17.32 15.30
CA ALA A 92 -13.58 -17.82 15.85
C ALA A 92 -12.39 -17.50 14.93
N VAL A 93 -12.57 -17.61 13.61
CA VAL A 93 -11.53 -17.25 12.63
C VAL A 93 -11.21 -15.76 12.67
N ASN A 94 -12.23 -14.89 12.75
CA ASN A 94 -11.98 -13.46 12.88
C ASN A 94 -11.19 -13.16 14.17
N ALA A 95 -11.55 -13.77 15.30
CA ALA A 95 -10.81 -13.63 16.56
C ALA A 95 -9.35 -14.15 16.44
N ALA A 96 -9.15 -15.32 15.83
CA ALA A 96 -7.82 -15.90 15.59
C ALA A 96 -6.96 -15.03 14.67
N ALA A 97 -7.57 -14.30 13.73
CA ALA A 97 -6.94 -13.33 12.84
C ALA A 97 -6.73 -11.94 13.47
N GLY A 98 -7.01 -11.78 14.77
CA GLY A 98 -6.71 -10.55 15.51
C GLY A 98 -7.84 -9.53 15.58
N GLU A 99 -9.09 -9.95 15.37
CA GLU A 99 -10.25 -9.14 15.76
C GLU A 99 -10.24 -8.85 17.27
N SER A 100 -10.63 -7.64 17.67
CA SER A 100 -10.59 -7.19 19.08
C SER A 100 -11.74 -7.71 19.94
N VAL A 101 -12.43 -8.75 19.49
CA VAL A 101 -13.53 -9.39 20.19
C VAL A 101 -13.02 -10.67 20.83
N LYS A 102 -13.53 -11.00 22.03
CA LYS A 102 -13.23 -12.28 22.67
C LYS A 102 -13.62 -13.44 21.76
N PHE A 103 -12.85 -14.53 21.83
CA PHE A 103 -13.22 -15.78 21.16
C PHE A 103 -14.66 -16.17 21.53
N PRO A 104 -15.51 -16.50 20.55
CA PRO A 104 -16.91 -16.78 20.80
C PRO A 104 -17.09 -18.11 21.55
N SER A 105 -17.99 -18.15 22.53
CA SER A 105 -18.50 -19.40 23.11
C SER A 105 -19.71 -19.89 22.32
N LEU A 106 -19.93 -21.21 22.26
CA LEU A 106 -21.19 -21.78 21.77
C LEU A 106 -22.30 -21.45 22.77
N GLU A 107 -23.44 -20.94 22.28
CA GLU A 107 -24.59 -20.46 23.09
C GLU A 107 -25.20 -21.48 24.08
N ASN A 108 -24.74 -22.73 24.06
CA ASN A 108 -25.29 -23.81 24.87
C ASN A 108 -24.43 -24.21 26.09
N GLU A 109 -23.32 -23.52 26.38
CA GLU A 109 -22.51 -23.81 27.59
C GLU A 109 -22.78 -22.84 28.76
N ASP A 110 -23.23 -21.61 28.49
CA ASP A 110 -23.44 -20.58 29.54
C ASP A 110 -24.78 -20.70 30.29
N LYS A 111 -25.66 -21.62 29.91
CA LYS A 111 -26.93 -21.84 30.65
C LYS A 111 -26.77 -22.65 31.94
N GLN A 112 -25.59 -23.16 32.26
CA GLN A 112 -25.40 -24.02 33.44
C GLN A 112 -24.39 -23.53 34.49
N LYS A 113 -23.71 -22.39 34.32
CA LYS A 113 -22.86 -21.83 35.38
C LYS A 113 -23.00 -20.30 35.48
N ASP A 114 -23.54 -19.89 36.62
CA ASP A 114 -23.48 -18.56 37.24
C ASP A 114 -24.35 -17.42 36.66
N ALA A 115 -25.53 -17.28 37.28
CA ALA A 115 -26.45 -16.16 37.16
C ALA A 115 -25.93 -14.81 37.72
N ASN A 116 -24.61 -14.60 37.86
CA ASN A 116 -24.09 -13.42 38.56
C ASN A 116 -22.88 -12.69 37.92
N LYS A 117 -22.64 -12.86 36.61
CA LYS A 117 -21.69 -12.01 35.86
C LYS A 117 -22.33 -11.42 34.60
N GLN A 118 -23.34 -10.57 34.79
CA GLN A 118 -23.74 -9.61 33.76
C GLN A 118 -23.03 -8.28 34.00
N LYS A 119 -21.87 -8.12 33.37
CA LYS A 119 -21.36 -6.82 32.90
C LYS A 119 -20.17 -7.07 31.94
N ASP A 120 -20.31 -6.52 30.74
CA ASP A 120 -19.25 -6.30 29.73
C ASP A 120 -18.93 -7.38 28.68
N ALA A 121 -19.89 -8.24 28.31
CA ALA A 121 -19.87 -8.91 27.00
C ALA A 121 -21.09 -8.48 26.18
N LYS A 122 -20.94 -7.45 25.34
CA LYS A 122 -21.97 -7.06 24.39
C LYS A 122 -22.11 -8.21 23.37
N LYS A 123 -23.15 -9.03 23.55
CA LYS A 123 -23.45 -10.20 22.72
C LYS A 123 -23.69 -9.72 21.30
N ARG A 124 -22.94 -10.24 20.33
CA ARG A 124 -23.13 -9.90 18.92
C ARG A 124 -24.18 -10.85 18.35
N GLU A 125 -25.41 -10.36 18.21
CA GLU A 125 -26.47 -11.11 17.51
C GLU A 125 -26.10 -11.21 16.02
N VAL A 126 -26.05 -12.43 15.50
CA VAL A 126 -25.73 -12.72 14.09
C VAL A 126 -27.00 -13.21 13.40
N GLU A 127 -27.76 -12.27 12.87
CA GLU A 127 -28.98 -12.57 12.13
C GLU A 127 -28.69 -12.77 10.64
N ARG A 128 -27.76 -11.98 10.09
CA ARG A 128 -27.42 -11.97 8.67
C ARG A 128 -25.96 -12.36 8.47
N GLU A 129 -25.65 -12.88 7.29
CA GLU A 129 -24.27 -13.19 6.91
C GLU A 129 -23.33 -11.98 7.05
N GLN A 130 -23.85 -10.77 6.77
CA GLN A 130 -23.10 -9.52 6.90
C GLN A 130 -22.66 -9.23 8.34
N ASP A 131 -23.35 -9.78 9.34
CA ASP A 131 -23.01 -9.62 10.75
C ASP A 131 -21.76 -10.43 11.13
N LEU A 132 -21.30 -11.36 10.29
CA LEU A 132 -20.02 -12.07 10.44
C LEU A 132 -18.82 -11.24 9.97
N ARG A 133 -19.05 -10.09 9.35
CA ARG A 133 -17.99 -9.18 8.90
C ARG A 133 -17.24 -8.63 10.11
N SER A 134 -15.91 -8.70 10.10
CA SER A 134 -15.10 -8.07 11.15
C SER A 134 -15.37 -6.56 11.22
N PRO A 135 -15.49 -5.94 12.41
CA PRO A 135 -15.66 -4.49 12.55
C PRO A 135 -14.41 -3.72 12.09
N GLN A 136 -13.24 -4.37 12.09
CA GLN A 136 -11.94 -3.82 11.71
C GLN A 136 -11.34 -4.54 10.49
N GLY A 137 -10.43 -3.86 9.78
CA GLY A 137 -9.68 -4.47 8.70
C GLY A 137 -8.62 -5.42 9.24
N LEU A 138 -8.73 -6.70 8.91
CA LEU A 138 -7.73 -7.72 9.19
C LEU A 138 -6.64 -7.68 8.12
N VAL A 139 -5.39 -7.94 8.52
CA VAL A 139 -4.24 -8.07 7.61
C VAL A 139 -3.67 -9.46 7.82
N VAL A 140 -3.96 -10.36 6.88
CA VAL A 140 -3.64 -11.79 6.98
C VAL A 140 -2.60 -12.12 5.92
N SER A 141 -1.48 -12.71 6.34
CA SER A 141 -0.42 -13.09 5.42
C SER A 141 -0.81 -14.28 4.56
N GLN A 142 -0.09 -14.52 3.46
CA GLN A 142 -0.31 -15.69 2.61
C GLN A 142 -0.03 -17.00 3.33
N ARG A 143 0.97 -17.03 4.22
CA ARG A 143 1.21 -18.19 5.09
C ARG A 143 0.05 -18.44 6.05
N GLU A 144 -0.46 -17.38 6.67
CA GLU A 144 -1.61 -17.47 7.59
C GLU A 144 -2.87 -17.95 6.84
N LEU A 145 -3.11 -17.46 5.62
CA LEU A 145 -4.20 -17.95 4.77
C LEU A 145 -4.04 -19.42 4.42
N ARG A 146 -2.85 -19.87 4.00
CA ARG A 146 -2.60 -21.30 3.73
C ARG A 146 -2.85 -22.15 4.98
N SER A 147 -2.40 -21.71 6.14
CA SER A 147 -2.68 -22.40 7.41
C SER A 147 -4.18 -22.48 7.71
N LEU A 148 -4.93 -21.40 7.49
CA LEU A 148 -6.39 -21.42 7.61
C LEU A 148 -7.02 -22.41 6.63
N GLU A 149 -6.58 -22.42 5.37
CA GLU A 149 -7.12 -23.31 4.35
C GLU A 149 -6.84 -24.79 4.67
N GLU A 150 -5.64 -25.12 5.14
CA GLU A 150 -5.30 -26.48 5.59
C GLU A 150 -6.15 -26.91 6.80
N LYS A 151 -6.28 -26.05 7.80
CA LYS A 151 -7.13 -26.31 8.98
C LYS A 151 -8.60 -26.48 8.57
N LEU A 152 -9.09 -25.66 7.64
CA LEU A 152 -10.46 -25.73 7.14
C LEU A 152 -10.69 -26.99 6.30
N ALA A 153 -9.75 -27.37 5.45
CA ALA A 153 -9.85 -28.58 4.63
C ALA A 153 -9.96 -29.85 5.49
N ARG A 154 -9.19 -29.93 6.59
CA ARG A 154 -9.30 -31.02 7.56
C ARG A 154 -10.68 -31.08 8.23
N LEU A 155 -11.23 -29.93 8.62
CA LEU A 155 -12.58 -29.86 9.18
C LEU A 155 -13.64 -30.30 8.16
N LEU A 156 -13.53 -29.84 6.91
CA LEU A 156 -14.47 -30.17 5.83
C LEU A 156 -14.45 -31.66 5.46
N ALA A 157 -13.31 -32.34 5.57
CA ALA A 157 -13.16 -33.77 5.31
C ALA A 157 -13.64 -34.65 6.48
N GLY A 158 -13.76 -34.07 7.68
CA GLY A 158 -14.16 -34.78 8.89
C GLY A 158 -15.68 -34.89 9.09
N GLU A 159 -16.07 -35.28 10.30
CA GLU A 159 -17.48 -35.32 10.69
C GLU A 159 -18.07 -33.92 10.83
N LYS A 160 -19.28 -33.73 10.31
CA LYS A 160 -20.04 -32.47 10.40
C LYS A 160 -20.76 -32.35 11.74
N SER A 161 -20.02 -32.55 12.83
CA SER A 161 -20.54 -32.62 14.19
C SER A 161 -20.14 -31.40 15.02
N LYS A 162 -20.92 -31.12 16.07
CA LYS A 162 -20.60 -30.07 17.05
C LYS A 162 -19.24 -30.29 17.71
N GLN A 163 -18.88 -31.54 17.98
CA GLN A 163 -17.60 -31.90 18.59
C GLN A 163 -16.43 -31.57 17.66
N ALA A 164 -16.54 -31.87 16.36
CA ALA A 164 -15.49 -31.56 15.39
C ALA A 164 -15.26 -30.05 15.26
N VAL A 165 -16.33 -29.26 15.13
CA VAL A 165 -16.24 -27.79 15.08
C VAL A 165 -15.68 -27.24 16.40
N LYS A 166 -16.04 -27.84 17.54
CA LYS A 166 -15.51 -27.42 18.84
C LYS A 166 -14.02 -27.67 18.99
N ALA A 167 -13.55 -28.85 18.62
CA ALA A 167 -12.12 -29.14 18.60
C ALA A 167 -11.36 -28.15 17.70
N TRP A 168 -11.94 -27.80 16.55
CA TRP A 168 -11.34 -26.85 15.61
C TRP A 168 -11.30 -25.41 16.15
N VAL A 169 -12.35 -24.94 16.82
CA VAL A 169 -12.36 -23.61 17.43
C VAL A 169 -11.38 -23.52 18.61
N GLU A 170 -11.27 -24.55 19.44
CA GLU A 170 -10.26 -24.57 20.51
C GLU A 170 -8.83 -24.64 19.93
N ASP A 171 -8.58 -25.38 18.84
CA ASP A 171 -7.29 -25.33 18.14
C ASP A 171 -6.95 -23.90 17.65
N LEU A 172 -7.91 -23.19 17.05
CA LEU A 172 -7.70 -21.80 16.62
C LEU A 172 -7.41 -20.85 17.78
N LYS A 173 -7.94 -21.16 18.97
CA LYS A 173 -7.75 -20.35 20.17
C LYS A 173 -6.41 -20.63 20.84
N GLU A 174 -5.99 -21.89 20.90
CA GLU A 174 -4.72 -22.32 21.50
C GLU A 174 -3.53 -22.03 20.58
N ASN A 175 -3.63 -22.47 19.32
CA ASN A 175 -2.53 -22.39 18.34
C ASN A 175 -2.60 -21.13 17.47
N GLY A 176 -3.72 -20.41 17.49
CA GLY A 176 -3.88 -19.18 16.73
C GLY A 176 -3.97 -19.39 15.21
N LEU A 177 -4.01 -18.25 14.51
CA LEU A 177 -3.83 -18.18 13.06
C LEU A 177 -2.61 -17.33 12.68
N LEU A 178 -2.37 -16.22 13.39
CA LEU A 178 -1.30 -15.29 13.08
C LEU A 178 0.08 -15.87 13.39
N CYS A 179 1.08 -15.54 12.57
CA CYS A 179 2.48 -15.91 12.76
C CYS A 179 3.42 -14.71 12.62
N ARG A 180 4.64 -14.86 13.14
CA ARG A 180 5.74 -13.90 12.99
C ARG A 180 6.75 -14.32 11.90
N ASP A 181 6.68 -15.57 11.49
CA ASP A 181 7.60 -16.16 10.52
C ASP A 181 7.06 -16.02 9.11
N GLU A 182 7.97 -15.91 8.15
CA GLU A 182 7.68 -15.83 6.71
C GLU A 182 6.56 -14.82 6.38
N ILE A 183 6.62 -13.64 6.99
CA ILE A 183 5.68 -12.58 6.66
C ILE A 183 5.81 -12.17 5.19
N ASP A 184 4.71 -11.66 4.65
CA ASP A 184 4.62 -11.17 3.28
C ASP A 184 5.46 -9.91 3.06
N LEU A 185 5.86 -9.69 1.81
CA LEU A 185 6.69 -8.56 1.40
C LEU A 185 6.01 -7.22 1.70
N ASP A 186 4.70 -7.12 1.51
CA ASP A 186 3.96 -5.89 1.83
C ASP A 186 3.81 -5.62 3.33
N ILE A 187 3.80 -6.66 4.17
CA ILE A 187 3.84 -6.51 5.63
C ILE A 187 5.24 -6.04 6.05
N ALA A 188 6.30 -6.64 5.51
CA ALA A 188 7.67 -6.22 5.80
C ALA A 188 7.95 -4.76 5.39
N LEU A 189 7.42 -4.34 4.24
CA LEU A 189 7.55 -2.96 3.75
C LEU A 189 6.66 -1.98 4.51
N PHE A 190 5.35 -2.27 4.66
CA PHE A 190 4.37 -1.27 5.11
C PHE A 190 3.82 -1.50 6.52
N GLY A 191 4.33 -2.51 7.20
CA GLY A 191 3.95 -2.88 8.55
C GLY A 191 2.59 -3.56 8.66
N ARG A 192 2.31 -4.04 9.87
CA ARG A 192 1.03 -4.62 10.28
C ARG A 192 0.72 -4.19 11.71
N MET A 193 -0.53 -3.80 11.94
CA MET A 193 -1.05 -3.50 13.27
C MET A 193 -2.22 -4.44 13.58
N VAL A 194 -2.13 -5.13 14.72
CA VAL A 194 -3.14 -6.04 15.27
C VAL A 194 -3.40 -5.63 16.71
N ALA A 195 -4.35 -4.73 16.93
CA ALA A 195 -4.57 -4.09 18.24
C ALA A 195 -4.83 -5.09 19.39
N ALA A 196 -5.54 -6.18 19.10
CA ALA A 196 -5.86 -7.21 20.10
C ALA A 196 -4.72 -8.17 20.39
N ARG A 197 -3.74 -8.25 19.48
CA ARG A 197 -2.56 -9.10 19.62
C ARG A 197 -1.31 -8.31 19.18
N PRO A 198 -0.88 -7.31 19.98
CA PRO A 198 0.25 -6.44 19.65
C PRO A 198 1.54 -7.20 19.38
N GLU A 199 1.66 -8.42 19.89
CA GLU A 199 2.77 -9.32 19.64
C GLU A 199 2.90 -9.71 18.14
N PHE A 200 1.87 -9.53 17.31
CA PHE A 200 1.95 -9.74 15.85
C PHE A 200 2.12 -8.44 15.05
N ASN A 201 2.31 -7.30 15.74
CA ASN A 201 2.65 -6.05 15.07
C ASN A 201 4.00 -6.21 14.35
N VAL A 202 4.06 -5.62 13.16
CA VAL A 202 5.29 -5.51 12.37
C VAL A 202 5.50 -4.05 12.08
N GLU A 203 6.68 -3.54 12.41
CA GLU A 203 7.07 -2.19 12.10
C GLU A 203 7.35 -2.05 10.60
N ALA A 204 6.93 -0.93 10.01
CA ALA A 204 7.10 -0.70 8.58
C ALA A 204 8.55 -0.31 8.26
N ALA A 205 9.23 -1.09 7.42
CA ALA A 205 10.57 -0.71 6.98
C ALA A 205 10.57 0.43 5.95
N ALA A 206 9.45 0.63 5.24
CA ALA A 206 9.30 1.66 4.22
C ALA A 206 8.36 2.79 4.67
N SER A 207 8.88 4.03 4.58
CA SER A 207 8.09 5.25 4.73
C SER A 207 7.75 5.81 3.37
N VAL A 208 6.46 6.08 3.10
CA VAL A 208 5.99 6.65 1.82
C VAL A 208 5.26 7.95 2.10
N ALA A 209 5.80 9.06 1.57
CA ALA A 209 5.19 10.37 1.72
C ALA A 209 3.96 10.53 0.81
N HIS A 210 3.10 11.50 1.15
CA HIS A 210 2.14 12.02 0.18
C HIS A 210 2.90 12.61 -1.00
N ALA A 211 2.46 12.33 -2.23
CA ALA A 211 2.99 13.04 -3.39
C ALA A 211 2.29 14.39 -3.51
N LEU A 212 3.05 15.43 -3.87
CA LEU A 212 2.54 16.79 -4.03
C LEU A 212 3.07 17.43 -5.30
N THR A 213 2.30 18.32 -5.92
CA THR A 213 2.78 19.06 -7.09
C THR A 213 3.92 20.02 -6.72
N THR A 214 4.95 20.09 -7.56
CA THR A 214 6.11 20.98 -7.36
C THR A 214 5.78 22.45 -7.64
N HIS A 215 4.66 22.70 -8.34
CA HIS A 215 4.09 24.01 -8.66
C HIS A 215 2.66 24.15 -8.10
N ALA A 216 2.07 25.35 -8.25
CA ALA A 216 0.68 25.60 -7.89
C ALA A 216 -0.27 24.72 -8.74
N PHE A 217 -1.32 24.21 -8.13
CA PHE A 217 -2.26 23.28 -8.75
C PHE A 217 -3.62 23.93 -8.95
N ALA A 218 -4.12 23.87 -10.17
CA ALA A 218 -5.47 24.27 -10.51
C ALA A 218 -6.40 23.05 -10.43
N VAL A 219 -7.56 23.24 -9.80
CA VAL A 219 -8.67 22.30 -9.89
C VAL A 219 -9.62 22.83 -10.94
N GLU A 220 -9.79 22.08 -12.02
CA GLU A 220 -10.66 22.42 -13.14
C GLU A 220 -11.97 21.64 -13.05
N ALA A 221 -13.06 22.29 -13.46
CA ALA A 221 -14.38 21.68 -13.55
C ALA A 221 -14.67 21.31 -15.02
N ASP A 222 -15.01 20.05 -15.23
CA ASP A 222 -15.43 19.48 -16.50
C ASP A 222 -16.96 19.30 -16.48
N TYR A 223 -17.69 20.11 -17.24
CA TYR A 223 -19.12 19.95 -17.41
C TYR A 223 -19.38 18.83 -18.42
N PHE A 224 -20.12 17.81 -18.01
CA PHE A 224 -20.50 16.72 -18.89
C PHE A 224 -22.00 16.47 -18.87
N SER A 225 -22.48 15.89 -19.96
CA SER A 225 -23.85 15.47 -20.12
C SER A 225 -23.92 14.03 -20.62
N ALA A 226 -24.99 13.33 -20.29
CA ALA A 226 -25.33 12.03 -20.84
C ALA A 226 -26.69 12.14 -21.52
N GLY A 227 -26.76 11.79 -22.81
CA GLY A 227 -28.01 11.74 -23.56
C GLY A 227 -28.80 10.47 -23.29
N GLU A 228 -30.06 10.44 -23.75
CA GLU A 228 -30.90 9.23 -23.78
C GLU A 228 -31.07 8.75 -25.22
N GLU A 229 -30.84 7.46 -25.46
CA GLU A 229 -30.93 6.88 -26.81
C GLU A 229 -32.36 6.43 -27.18
N LEU A 230 -33.18 5.98 -26.21
CA LEU A 230 -34.55 5.54 -26.49
C LEU A 230 -35.47 6.71 -26.84
N ASN A 231 -35.41 7.81 -26.06
CA ASN A 231 -36.11 9.08 -26.25
C ASN A 231 -37.52 8.98 -26.89
N MET A 232 -38.35 8.06 -26.39
CA MET A 232 -39.65 7.71 -26.99
C MET A 232 -40.69 8.85 -26.92
N LEU A 233 -40.50 9.79 -26.00
CA LEU A 233 -41.37 10.96 -25.81
C LEU A 233 -40.89 12.18 -26.60
N GLY A 234 -39.77 12.07 -27.33
CA GLY A 234 -39.23 13.16 -28.16
C GLY A 234 -38.77 14.37 -27.34
N GLU A 235 -38.35 14.16 -26.10
CA GLU A 235 -37.87 15.23 -25.23
C GLU A 235 -36.52 15.74 -25.72
N THR A 236 -36.30 17.05 -25.59
CA THR A 236 -35.03 17.70 -25.93
C THR A 236 -34.23 17.96 -24.68
N GLY A 237 -32.99 17.47 -24.62
CA GLY A 237 -32.09 17.74 -23.50
C GLY A 237 -31.19 16.54 -23.18
N ALA A 238 -30.30 16.75 -22.21
CA ALA A 238 -29.52 15.66 -21.64
C ALA A 238 -30.32 14.96 -20.55
N ALA A 239 -30.24 13.63 -20.49
CA ALA A 239 -30.83 12.84 -19.42
C ALA A 239 -30.20 13.16 -18.07
N ILE A 240 -28.88 13.40 -18.05
CA ILE A 240 -28.13 13.85 -16.88
C ILE A 240 -27.12 14.91 -17.32
N THR A 241 -26.95 15.95 -16.50
CA THR A 241 -25.82 16.88 -16.57
C THR A 241 -25.13 16.97 -15.22
N SER A 242 -23.81 17.02 -15.19
CA SER A 242 -23.05 17.12 -13.94
C SER A 242 -21.66 17.70 -14.18
N TYR A 243 -20.90 17.86 -13.09
CA TYR A 243 -19.51 18.29 -13.13
C TYR A 243 -18.59 17.19 -12.62
N ALA A 244 -17.51 16.93 -13.33
CA ALA A 244 -16.35 16.22 -12.82
C ALA A 244 -15.24 17.24 -12.53
N PHE A 245 -14.36 16.93 -11.60
CA PHE A 245 -13.20 17.79 -11.31
C PHE A 245 -11.92 17.06 -11.66
N PHE A 246 -10.93 17.79 -12.17
CA PHE A 246 -9.63 17.23 -12.54
C PHE A 246 -8.52 18.27 -12.36
N GLY A 247 -7.27 17.83 -12.57
CA GLY A 247 -6.12 18.70 -12.72
C GLY A 247 -4.94 17.91 -13.29
N ALA A 248 -3.84 18.59 -13.55
CA ALA A 248 -2.61 18.02 -14.09
C ALA A 248 -1.39 18.62 -13.40
N GLY A 249 -0.23 17.99 -13.51
CA GLY A 249 1.01 18.60 -13.02
C GLY A 249 2.17 17.66 -12.79
N VAL A 250 3.28 18.25 -12.33
CA VAL A 250 4.51 17.54 -11.94
C VAL A 250 4.46 17.25 -10.45
N TYR A 251 4.34 15.97 -10.10
CA TYR A 251 4.28 15.50 -8.72
C TYR A 251 5.66 15.06 -8.22
N TYR A 252 6.06 15.57 -7.07
CA TYR A 252 7.15 15.02 -6.28
C TYR A 252 6.63 13.90 -5.38
N GLN A 253 7.23 12.72 -5.50
CA GLN A 253 7.00 11.55 -4.65
C GLN A 253 8.29 11.22 -3.90
N HIS A 254 8.17 11.05 -2.58
CA HIS A 254 9.26 10.58 -1.74
C HIS A 254 8.93 9.25 -1.05
N ALA A 255 9.91 8.36 -0.95
CA ALA A 255 9.87 7.21 -0.08
C ALA A 255 11.26 6.95 0.50
N SER A 256 11.32 6.27 1.64
CA SER A 256 12.56 5.75 2.20
C SER A 256 12.38 4.32 2.65
N LEU A 257 13.45 3.54 2.61
CA LEU A 257 13.51 2.14 3.05
C LEU A 257 14.67 1.99 4.03
N HIS A 258 14.36 1.59 5.26
CA HIS A 258 15.36 1.24 6.27
C HIS A 258 15.79 -0.22 6.08
N LEU A 259 16.94 -0.41 5.44
CA LEU A 259 17.42 -1.72 4.99
C LEU A 259 17.62 -2.74 6.13
N PRO A 260 18.21 -2.38 7.29
CA PRO A 260 18.36 -3.34 8.41
C PRO A 260 17.02 -3.83 8.96
N LEU A 261 16.03 -2.93 9.08
CA LEU A 261 14.69 -3.32 9.55
C LEU A 261 13.96 -4.16 8.51
N PHE A 262 14.15 -3.85 7.23
CA PHE A 262 13.56 -4.63 6.16
C PHE A 262 14.07 -6.08 6.15
N ARG A 263 15.39 -6.25 6.32
CA ARG A 263 16.03 -7.55 6.50
C ARG A 263 15.54 -8.29 7.75
N ASP A 264 15.50 -7.61 8.90
CA ASP A 264 15.00 -8.21 10.15
C ASP A 264 13.56 -8.71 10.00
N ASN A 265 12.70 -7.89 9.40
CA ASN A 265 11.31 -8.24 9.11
C ASN A 265 11.21 -9.52 8.24
N LEU A 266 12.10 -9.69 7.25
CA LEU A 266 12.09 -10.84 6.35
C LEU A 266 12.82 -12.08 6.90
N SER A 267 13.68 -11.92 7.90
CA SER A 267 14.58 -12.98 8.40
C SER A 267 13.87 -14.15 9.07
N LYS A 268 12.76 -13.88 9.77
CA LYS A 268 12.10 -14.87 10.64
C LYS A 268 11.56 -16.05 9.84
N GLY A 269 12.07 -17.23 10.12
CA GLY A 269 11.68 -18.47 9.45
C GLY A 269 12.22 -18.61 8.02
N ARG A 270 13.23 -17.82 7.61
CA ARG A 270 13.84 -17.91 6.27
C ARG A 270 15.35 -18.11 6.35
N PRO A 271 15.97 -18.88 5.42
CA PRO A 271 17.42 -18.94 5.32
C PRO A 271 17.96 -17.59 4.80
N PRO A 272 19.20 -17.19 5.16
CA PRO A 272 19.80 -15.91 4.77
C PRO A 272 19.74 -15.62 3.27
N GLU A 273 20.04 -16.61 2.42
CA GLU A 273 20.01 -16.44 0.96
C GLU A 273 18.62 -16.03 0.45
N ARG A 274 17.56 -16.60 1.03
CA ARG A 274 16.19 -16.23 0.67
C ARG A 274 15.82 -14.83 1.16
N VAL A 275 16.43 -14.37 2.25
CA VAL A 275 16.23 -12.99 2.75
C VAL A 275 16.80 -12.00 1.74
N GLU A 276 18.04 -12.19 1.29
CA GLU A 276 18.66 -11.27 0.35
C GLU A 276 17.98 -11.28 -1.03
N GLU A 277 17.49 -12.44 -1.51
CA GLU A 277 16.63 -12.50 -2.69
C GLU A 277 15.38 -11.62 -2.54
N LEU A 278 14.71 -11.67 -1.39
CA LEU A 278 13.50 -10.88 -1.11
C LEU A 278 13.80 -9.40 -0.89
N VAL A 279 14.98 -9.08 -0.37
CA VAL A 279 15.45 -7.69 -0.26
C VAL A 279 15.63 -7.11 -1.65
N ASP A 280 16.31 -7.83 -2.54
CA ASP A 280 16.48 -7.41 -3.94
C ASP A 280 15.13 -7.23 -4.64
N GLU A 281 14.24 -8.22 -4.52
CA GLU A 281 12.88 -8.19 -5.07
C GLU A 281 12.07 -7.01 -4.50
N GLY A 282 12.17 -6.76 -3.20
CA GLY A 282 11.51 -5.64 -2.51
C GLY A 282 12.02 -4.27 -2.94
N VAL A 283 13.34 -4.11 -3.11
CA VAL A 283 13.97 -2.86 -3.59
C VAL A 283 13.52 -2.59 -5.02
N ARG A 284 13.61 -3.58 -5.92
CA ARG A 284 13.17 -3.46 -7.31
C ARG A 284 11.69 -3.16 -7.42
N LEU A 285 10.86 -3.84 -6.64
CA LEU A 285 9.43 -3.60 -6.55
C LEU A 285 9.12 -2.18 -6.07
N LEU A 286 9.83 -1.68 -5.07
CA LEU A 286 9.63 -0.31 -4.57
C LEU A 286 10.02 0.72 -5.64
N LEU A 287 11.17 0.53 -6.30
CA LEU A 287 11.62 1.37 -7.41
C LEU A 287 10.59 1.40 -8.53
N ARG A 288 10.26 0.25 -9.11
CA ARG A 288 9.31 0.14 -10.23
C ARG A 288 7.92 0.61 -9.83
N GLY A 289 7.45 0.18 -8.67
CA GLY A 289 6.14 0.56 -8.19
C GLY A 289 6.03 2.08 -8.02
N LEU A 290 7.05 2.76 -7.49
CA LEU A 290 7.01 4.21 -7.35
C LEU A 290 7.06 4.91 -8.71
N ALA A 291 7.79 4.36 -9.67
CA ALA A 291 7.88 4.92 -11.02
C ALA A 291 6.63 4.69 -11.87
N PHE A 292 6.01 3.52 -11.81
CA PHE A 292 4.98 3.10 -12.77
C PHE A 292 3.58 2.96 -12.15
N ALA A 293 3.46 2.65 -10.86
CA ALA A 293 2.16 2.38 -10.24
C ALA A 293 1.46 3.68 -9.83
N LEU A 294 0.36 4.03 -10.50
CA LEU A 294 -0.51 5.15 -10.14
C LEU A 294 -1.87 4.65 -9.60
N PRO A 295 -2.53 5.39 -8.69
CA PRO A 295 -3.90 5.09 -8.27
C PRO A 295 -4.88 4.97 -9.44
N GLY A 296 -5.80 4.01 -9.38
CA GLY A 296 -6.75 3.72 -10.46
C GLY A 296 -8.03 4.57 -10.47
N GLY A 297 -8.15 5.58 -9.61
CA GLY A 297 -9.36 6.43 -9.55
C GLY A 297 -9.61 7.14 -10.88
N LYS A 298 -10.85 7.10 -11.39
CA LYS A 298 -11.26 7.73 -12.67
C LYS A 298 -10.36 7.38 -13.87
N ARG A 299 -9.61 6.28 -13.80
CA ARG A 299 -8.66 5.86 -14.84
C ARG A 299 -9.31 5.65 -16.20
N GLY A 300 -10.52 5.11 -16.24
CA GLY A 300 -11.26 4.91 -17.50
C GLY A 300 -11.69 6.20 -18.19
N ALA A 301 -11.76 7.32 -17.46
CA ALA A 301 -12.12 8.62 -18.01
C ALA A 301 -10.89 9.45 -18.46
N PHE A 302 -9.75 9.29 -17.76
CA PHE A 302 -8.58 10.15 -17.97
C PHE A 302 -7.37 9.44 -18.59
N ALA A 303 -7.31 8.10 -18.59
CA ALA A 303 -6.18 7.33 -19.09
C ALA A 303 -4.80 7.83 -18.58
N HIS A 304 -4.71 8.24 -17.31
CA HIS A 304 -3.58 8.97 -16.73
C HIS A 304 -2.34 8.11 -16.41
N HIS A 305 -2.09 7.05 -17.18
CA HIS A 305 -0.90 6.22 -17.00
C HIS A 305 0.35 6.99 -17.44
N SER A 306 1.16 7.41 -16.48
CA SER A 306 2.41 8.13 -16.76
C SER A 306 3.52 7.69 -15.81
N PRO A 307 4.65 7.22 -16.33
CA PRO A 307 5.78 6.84 -15.50
C PRO A 307 6.46 8.08 -14.89
N ALA A 308 7.31 7.86 -13.89
CA ALA A 308 8.24 8.88 -13.43
C ALA A 308 9.19 9.29 -14.56
N VAL A 309 9.36 10.60 -14.72
CA VAL A 309 10.26 11.20 -15.72
C VAL A 309 11.64 11.49 -15.14
N PHE A 310 11.77 11.47 -13.82
CA PHE A 310 13.03 11.62 -13.11
C PHE A 310 12.98 10.81 -11.80
N ALA A 311 14.09 10.18 -11.44
CA ALA A 311 14.27 9.57 -10.14
C ALA A 311 15.69 9.83 -9.61
N LEU A 312 15.80 10.04 -8.31
CA LEU A 312 17.04 10.13 -7.57
C LEU A 312 16.95 9.15 -6.41
N ALA A 313 17.94 8.26 -6.31
CA ALA A 313 18.07 7.30 -5.23
C ALA A 313 19.36 7.58 -4.46
N ASP A 314 19.25 7.77 -3.15
CA ASP A 314 20.39 7.93 -2.25
C ASP A 314 20.51 6.72 -1.35
N LEU A 315 21.67 6.08 -1.37
CA LEU A 315 22.05 5.03 -0.45
C LEU A 315 23.03 5.62 0.57
N ASP A 316 22.57 5.78 1.81
CA ASP A 316 23.31 6.52 2.85
C ASP A 316 23.28 5.78 4.20
N SER A 317 24.25 6.08 5.05
CA SER A 317 24.29 5.63 6.46
C SER A 317 23.60 6.62 7.41
N GLY A 318 23.36 7.85 6.95
CA GLY A 318 22.65 8.89 7.67
C GLY A 318 21.11 8.76 7.61
N PRO A 319 20.38 9.77 8.14
CA PRO A 319 18.93 9.76 8.16
C PRO A 319 18.32 9.90 6.76
N ALA A 320 17.12 9.33 6.57
CA ALA A 320 16.33 9.58 5.37
C ALA A 320 15.98 11.08 5.26
N LEU A 321 16.34 11.70 4.14
CA LEU A 321 15.96 13.08 3.86
C LEU A 321 14.71 13.13 3.00
N ASN A 322 13.74 13.96 3.37
CA ASN A 322 12.63 14.31 2.48
C ASN A 322 12.87 15.69 1.86
N LEU A 323 13.08 15.71 0.54
CA LEU A 323 13.40 16.92 -0.22
C LEU A 323 12.18 17.72 -0.68
N ALA A 324 10.98 17.48 -0.13
CA ALA A 324 9.77 18.24 -0.46
C ALA A 324 9.93 19.76 -0.27
N THR A 325 10.79 20.17 0.68
CA THR A 325 11.11 21.57 0.97
C THR A 325 11.84 22.28 -0.17
N ALA A 326 12.41 21.54 -1.14
CA ALA A 326 12.90 22.11 -2.40
C ALA A 326 11.79 22.88 -3.15
N PHE A 327 10.52 22.52 -2.92
CA PHE A 327 9.35 23.08 -3.58
C PHE A 327 8.50 23.94 -2.64
N LEU A 328 9.05 24.38 -1.51
CA LEU A 328 8.35 25.32 -0.62
C LEU A 328 7.99 26.59 -1.40
N GLU A 329 8.95 27.15 -2.13
CA GLU A 329 8.62 28.09 -3.19
C GLU A 329 8.02 27.33 -4.39
N PRO A 330 6.82 27.71 -4.91
CA PRO A 330 6.22 27.04 -6.06
C PRO A 330 7.10 27.20 -7.31
N VAL A 331 7.43 26.07 -7.94
CA VAL A 331 8.14 26.08 -9.23
C VAL A 331 7.29 26.79 -10.28
N ARG A 332 7.94 27.60 -11.12
CA ARG A 332 7.36 28.25 -12.28
C ARG A 332 8.13 27.80 -13.53
N ALA A 333 7.43 27.68 -14.64
CA ALA A 333 8.08 27.61 -15.95
C ALA A 333 8.61 29.00 -16.32
N ASP A 334 9.65 29.04 -17.14
CA ASP A 334 10.20 30.25 -17.73
C ASP A 334 10.34 30.07 -19.26
N GLU A 335 10.99 31.03 -19.92
CA GLU A 335 11.14 31.00 -21.39
C GLU A 335 11.99 29.81 -21.87
N ASP A 336 12.91 29.32 -21.03
CA ASP A 336 13.88 28.28 -21.39
C ASP A 336 13.50 26.88 -20.86
N ARG A 337 12.63 26.81 -19.83
CA ARG A 337 12.34 25.58 -19.10
C ARG A 337 10.86 25.38 -18.86
N ASP A 338 10.39 24.19 -19.24
CA ASP A 338 9.10 23.69 -18.78
C ASP A 338 9.11 23.37 -17.27
N LEU A 339 7.91 23.12 -16.71
CA LEU A 339 7.73 22.83 -15.29
C LEU A 339 8.51 21.60 -14.81
N ALA A 340 8.68 20.58 -15.65
CA ALA A 340 9.38 19.36 -15.28
C ALA A 340 10.89 19.60 -15.25
N SER A 341 11.46 20.28 -16.25
CA SER A 341 12.86 20.69 -16.29
C SER A 341 13.22 21.58 -15.10
N ALA A 342 12.41 22.61 -14.81
CA ALA A 342 12.62 23.48 -13.65
C ALA A 342 12.52 22.72 -12.31
N SER A 343 11.62 21.73 -12.22
CA SER A 343 11.47 20.89 -11.03
C SER A 343 12.67 19.95 -10.82
N ILE A 344 13.18 19.35 -11.91
CA ILE A 344 14.37 18.48 -11.89
C ILE A 344 15.58 19.27 -11.40
N GLU A 345 15.82 20.44 -11.98
CA GLU A 345 16.95 21.30 -11.60
C GLU A 345 16.85 21.75 -10.15
N ARG A 346 15.68 22.25 -9.71
CA ARG A 346 15.44 22.66 -8.32
C ARG A 346 15.72 21.52 -7.35
N LEU A 347 15.26 20.30 -7.66
CA LEU A 347 15.50 19.11 -6.84
C LEU A 347 17.00 18.77 -6.78
N ARG A 348 17.70 18.75 -7.93
CA ARG A 348 19.15 18.45 -7.99
C ARG A 348 19.97 19.47 -7.21
N CYS A 349 19.73 20.76 -7.42
CA CYS A 349 20.44 21.83 -6.72
C CYS A 349 20.22 21.75 -5.21
N PHE A 350 18.97 21.57 -4.78
CA PHE A 350 18.63 21.46 -3.36
C PHE A 350 19.26 20.22 -2.71
N HIS A 351 19.19 19.08 -3.39
CA HIS A 351 19.83 17.84 -2.98
C HIS A 351 21.34 18.01 -2.79
N THR A 352 22.05 18.55 -3.79
CA THR A 352 23.50 18.78 -3.72
C THR A 352 23.86 19.75 -2.60
N ALA A 353 23.09 20.83 -2.43
CA ALA A 353 23.31 21.80 -1.37
C ALA A 353 23.17 21.14 0.02
N LEU A 354 22.07 20.44 0.27
CA LEU A 354 21.84 19.78 1.57
C LEU A 354 22.91 18.73 1.88
N ARG A 355 23.26 17.88 0.91
CA ARG A 355 24.30 16.87 1.12
C ARG A 355 25.63 17.48 1.49
N ARG A 356 26.05 18.54 0.78
CA ARG A 356 27.29 19.27 1.10
C ARG A 356 27.22 19.94 2.47
N SER A 357 26.11 20.59 2.80
CA SER A 357 25.92 21.29 4.07
C SER A 357 25.94 20.36 5.28
N TYR A 358 25.38 19.16 5.15
CA TYR A 358 25.34 18.17 6.22
C TYR A 358 26.49 17.15 6.18
N GLY A 359 27.38 17.24 5.19
CA GLY A 359 28.49 16.29 5.04
C GLY A 359 28.04 14.86 4.74
N LEU A 360 26.94 14.70 3.99
CA LEU A 360 26.41 13.39 3.61
C LEU A 360 27.20 12.84 2.41
N ASP A 361 27.83 11.69 2.61
CA ASP A 361 28.80 11.06 1.72
C ASP A 361 28.31 9.74 1.10
N GLY A 362 27.03 9.39 1.29
CA GLY A 362 26.36 8.29 0.58
C GLY A 362 26.44 8.35 -0.96
N THR A 363 26.01 7.26 -1.59
CA THR A 363 26.02 7.11 -3.05
C THR A 363 24.68 7.53 -3.64
N SER A 364 24.70 8.42 -4.64
CA SER A 364 23.52 8.88 -5.35
C SER A 364 23.46 8.28 -6.76
N PHE A 365 22.27 7.86 -7.18
CA PHE A 365 21.97 7.38 -8.52
C PHE A 365 20.88 8.28 -9.12
N VAL A 366 21.04 8.71 -10.38
CA VAL A 366 20.07 9.59 -11.04
C VAL A 366 19.52 8.93 -12.29
N PHE A 367 18.20 8.79 -12.39
CA PHE A 367 17.52 8.47 -13.63
C PHE A 367 16.84 9.73 -14.18
N ASN A 368 17.06 10.01 -15.46
CA ASN A 368 16.44 11.14 -16.13
C ASN A 368 15.83 10.69 -17.45
N ALA A 369 14.51 10.60 -17.53
CA ALA A 369 13.74 10.27 -18.72
C ALA A 369 13.26 11.50 -19.50
N TRP A 370 13.42 12.72 -18.96
CA TRP A 370 12.82 13.94 -19.51
C TRP A 370 13.74 14.56 -20.58
N PRO A 371 13.42 14.45 -21.89
CA PRO A 371 14.34 14.89 -22.94
C PRO A 371 14.73 16.37 -22.86
N PRO A 372 13.82 17.32 -22.53
CA PRO A 372 14.18 18.73 -22.35
C PRO A 372 15.21 18.99 -21.25
N ALA A 373 15.39 18.06 -20.30
CA ALA A 373 16.37 18.16 -19.22
C ALA A 373 17.63 17.29 -19.46
N ARG A 374 17.78 16.70 -20.65
CA ARG A 374 18.99 15.95 -21.03
C ARG A 374 19.91 16.83 -21.86
N ALA A 375 21.21 16.74 -21.61
CA ALA A 375 22.24 17.41 -22.38
C ALA A 375 23.16 16.38 -23.08
N GLY A 376 23.57 16.66 -24.31
CA GLY A 376 24.45 15.79 -25.08
C GLY A 376 23.78 14.52 -25.60
N ASN A 377 24.62 13.58 -26.07
CA ASN A 377 24.19 12.30 -26.66
C ASN A 377 24.38 11.10 -25.71
N GLU A 378 24.97 11.33 -24.53
CA GLU A 378 25.25 10.32 -23.52
C GLU A 378 24.93 10.87 -22.12
N PRO A 379 24.50 10.01 -21.17
CA PRO A 379 24.20 10.45 -19.82
C PRO A 379 25.47 10.98 -19.12
N PRO A 380 25.36 12.07 -18.33
CA PRO A 380 26.42 12.50 -17.43
C PRO A 380 26.84 11.38 -16.46
N GLU A 381 28.04 11.50 -15.89
CA GLU A 381 28.52 10.56 -14.87
C GLU A 381 27.52 10.46 -13.69
N GLY A 382 27.17 9.22 -13.32
CA GLY A 382 26.18 8.93 -12.27
C GLY A 382 24.71 9.06 -12.69
N GLU A 383 24.44 9.50 -13.93
CA GLU A 383 23.11 9.56 -14.52
C GLU A 383 22.83 8.35 -15.43
N PHE A 384 21.57 7.92 -15.47
CA PHE A 384 21.08 6.81 -16.25
C PHE A 384 19.90 7.27 -17.11
N TRP A 385 19.91 6.91 -18.39
CA TRP A 385 18.82 7.24 -19.31
C TRP A 385 17.86 6.08 -19.57
N THR A 386 18.17 4.89 -19.05
CA THR A 386 17.26 3.74 -19.06
C THR A 386 16.91 3.35 -17.63
N TRP A 387 15.64 3.02 -17.42
CA TRP A 387 15.15 2.60 -16.12
C TRP A 387 15.86 1.33 -15.63
N LYS A 388 16.08 0.37 -16.53
CA LYS A 388 16.74 -0.89 -16.21
C LYS A 388 18.14 -0.68 -15.64
N ALA A 389 18.96 0.17 -16.28
CA ALA A 389 20.32 0.44 -15.79
C ALA A 389 20.32 1.13 -14.42
N PHE A 390 19.41 2.08 -14.20
CA PHE A 390 19.22 2.72 -12.91
C PHE A 390 18.83 1.71 -11.82
N GLU A 391 17.81 0.89 -12.10
CA GLU A 391 17.32 -0.13 -11.18
C GLU A 391 18.40 -1.15 -10.83
N ASP A 392 19.13 -1.66 -11.83
CA ASP A 392 20.22 -2.62 -11.64
C ASP A 392 21.38 -2.02 -10.82
N ALA A 393 21.73 -0.75 -11.04
CA ALA A 393 22.76 -0.05 -10.29
C ALA A 393 22.36 0.14 -8.81
N VAL A 394 21.14 0.59 -8.54
CA VAL A 394 20.64 0.76 -7.16
C VAL A 394 20.57 -0.60 -6.44
N ALA A 395 20.02 -1.62 -7.10
CA ALA A 395 19.91 -2.96 -6.53
C ALA A 395 21.29 -3.58 -6.24
N ALA A 396 22.25 -3.41 -7.15
CA ALA A 396 23.62 -3.86 -6.94
C ALA A 396 24.29 -3.17 -5.74
N ALA A 397 24.09 -1.85 -5.60
CA ALA A 397 24.64 -1.09 -4.49
C ALA A 397 24.07 -1.51 -3.13
N VAL A 398 22.77 -1.82 -3.06
CA VAL A 398 22.13 -2.33 -1.84
C VAL A 398 22.65 -3.72 -1.46
N ARG A 399 22.97 -4.58 -2.44
CA ARG A 399 23.59 -5.89 -2.18
C ARG A 399 25.04 -5.75 -1.71
N SER A 400 25.82 -4.87 -2.33
CA SER A 400 27.22 -4.66 -1.94
C SER A 400 27.39 -3.98 -0.59
N ALA A 401 26.37 -3.26 -0.10
CA ALA A 401 26.38 -2.60 1.20
C ALA A 401 26.49 -3.55 2.41
N GLU A 402 26.33 -4.86 2.19
CA GLU A 402 26.45 -5.90 3.21
C GLU A 402 27.87 -6.48 3.32
N ALA A 403 28.68 -6.39 2.25
CA ALA A 403 30.06 -6.87 2.19
C ALA A 403 31.03 -5.86 2.81
#